data_AF-A0A9J6PUW7-F1
#
_entry.id   AF-A0A9J6PUW7-F1
#
_cell.length_a   1.000
_cell.length_b   1.000
_cell.length_c   1.000
_cell.angle_alpha   90.00
_cell.angle_beta   90.00
_cell.angle_gamma   90.00
#
_symmetry.space_group_name_H-M   'P 1'
#
loop_
_entity.id
_entity.type
_entity.pdbx_description
1 polymer ?
#
loop_
_entity_poly.entity_id
_entity_poly.type
_entity_poly.pdbx_seq_one_letter_code
_entity_poly.pdbx_strand_id
1 'polypeptide(L)' 'MARSRNIKPGFFTNDELAECDPYARLLFAGLWTIADKEGRLDDRPKKIKALVLPFDSVDCDVMLQ' A
#
# COMPACT_ATOMS: atom_id res chain seq x y z
N MET A 1 -17.98 -7.65 5.19
CA MET A 1 -18.23 -6.44 4.38
C MET A 1 -16.97 -5.59 4.41
N ALA A 2 -16.42 -5.24 3.26
CA ALA A 2 -15.23 -4.39 3.20
C ALA A 2 -15.58 -3.00 3.77
N ARG A 3 -14.73 -2.46 4.64
CA ARG A 3 -14.89 -1.09 5.15
C ARG A 3 -14.38 -0.12 4.09
N SER A 4 -15.10 0.96 3.85
CA SER A 4 -14.59 2.04 3.00
C SER A 4 -13.27 2.57 3.56
N ARG A 5 -12.23 2.60 2.72
CA ARG A 5 -10.94 3.21 3.03
C ARG A 5 -10.85 4.49 2.21
N ASN A 6 -10.90 5.64 2.88
CA ASN A 6 -10.87 6.95 2.22
C ASN A 6 -9.44 7.46 2.20
N ILE A 7 -8.95 7.87 1.02
CA ILE A 7 -7.72 8.64 0.89
C ILE A 7 -8.06 10.10 1.17
N LYS A 8 -7.41 10.70 2.17
CA LYS A 8 -7.57 12.12 2.51
C LYS A 8 -6.59 12.96 1.68
N PRO A 9 -6.90 14.24 1.38
CA PRO A 9 -5.97 15.12 0.67
C PRO A 9 -4.57 15.20 1.29
N GLY A 10 -4.48 15.08 2.62
CA GLY A 10 -3.22 15.03 3.36
C GLY A 10 -2.26 13.90 2.95
N PHE A 11 -2.75 12.86 2.28
CA PHE A 11 -1.90 11.82 1.68
C PHE A 11 -0.99 12.39 0.58
N PHE A 12 -1.50 13.32 -0.24
CA PHE A 12 -0.77 13.90 -1.35
C PHE A 12 0.12 15.08 -0.95
N THR A 13 -0.14 15.69 0.21
CA THR A 13 0.62 16.82 0.75
C THR A 13 1.51 16.42 1.92
N ASN A 14 1.73 15.12 2.14
CA ASN A 14 2.68 14.64 3.14
C ASN A 14 4.07 14.60 2.48
N ASP A 15 5.00 15.42 2.99
CA ASP A 15 6.31 15.61 2.37
C ASP A 15 7.16 14.33 2.40
N GLU A 16 7.15 13.59 3.51
CA GLU A 16 7.89 12.32 3.63
C GLU A 16 7.36 11.27 2.66
N LEU A 17 6.04 11.14 2.55
CA LEU A 17 5.40 10.20 1.64
C LEU A 17 5.61 10.63 0.19
N ALA A 18 5.66 11.93 -0.10
CA ALA A 18 5.88 12.47 -1.43
C ALA A 18 7.31 12.20 -1.96
N GLU A 19 8.28 11.99 -1.08
CA GLU A 19 9.65 11.57 -1.44
C GLU A 19 9.72 10.10 -1.88
N CYS A 20 8.73 9.27 -1.53
CA CYS A 20 8.68 7.88 -1.95
C CYS A 20 8.31 7.72 -3.44
N ASP A 21 8.74 6.60 -4.02
CA ASP A 21 8.33 6.18 -5.35
C ASP A 21 6.78 6.17 -5.48
N PRO A 22 6.20 6.61 -6.62
CA PRO A 22 4.75 6.56 -6.84
C PRO A 22 4.10 5.21 -6.52
N TYR A 23 4.78 4.09 -6.82
CA TYR A 23 4.28 2.76 -6.53
C TYR A 23 4.39 2.40 -5.05
N ALA A 24 5.40 2.90 -4.34
CA ALA A 24 5.49 2.73 -2.88
C ALA A 24 4.33 3.46 -2.17
N ARG A 25 3.98 4.67 -2.64
CA ARG A 25 2.79 5.39 -2.16
C ARG A 25 1.50 4.62 -2.43
N LEU A 26 1.33 4.13 -3.66
CA LEU A 26 0.15 3.32 -4.04
C LEU A 26 0.08 2.02 -3.23
N LEU A 27 1.21 1.36 -3.01
CA LEU A 27 1.34 0.18 -2.16
C LEU A 27 0.86 0.50 -0.74
N PHE A 28 1.36 1.57 -0.13
CA PHE A 28 0.97 2.00 1.20
C PHE A 28 -0.55 2.22 1.33
N ALA A 29 -1.17 2.90 0.36
CA ALA A 29 -2.63 3.05 0.33
C ALA A 29 -3.37 1.71 0.14
N GLY A 30 -2.83 0.83 -0.71
CA GLY A 30 -3.37 -0.49 -0.96
C GLY A 30 -3.32 -1.42 0.26
N LEU A 31 -2.27 -1.33 1.09
CA LEU A 31 -2.15 -2.09 2.33
C LEU A 31 -3.35 -1.86 3.27
N TRP A 32 -3.91 -0.65 3.31
CA TRP A 32 -5.10 -0.35 4.12
C TRP A 32 -6.34 -1.17 3.72
N THR A 33 -6.39 -1.63 2.48
CA THR A 33 -7.52 -2.40 1.93
C THR A 33 -7.44 -3.89 2.24
N ILE A 34 -6.24 -4.41 2.46
CA ILE A 34 -5.98 -5.83 2.72
C ILE A 34 -5.64 -6.10 4.19
N ALA A 35 -5.33 -5.07 4.97
CA ALA A 35 -5.14 -5.15 6.41
C ALA A 35 -6.48 -5.34 7.14
N ASP A 36 -6.43 -6.08 8.25
CA ASP A 36 -7.57 -6.29 9.12
C ASP A 36 -7.99 -5.02 9.89
N LYS A 37 -8.96 -5.16 10.81
CA LYS A 37 -9.45 -4.04 11.61
C LYS A 37 -8.42 -3.46 12.57
N GLU A 38 -7.39 -4.23 12.93
CA GLU A 38 -6.28 -3.86 13.81
C GLU A 38 -5.05 -3.41 13.01
N GLY A 39 -5.15 -3.35 11.68
CA GLY A 39 -4.05 -2.95 10.80
C GLY A 39 -3.03 -4.08 10.55
N ARG A 40 -3.37 -5.33 10.87
CA ARG A 40 -2.48 -6.48 10.69
C ARG A 40 -2.73 -7.15 9.34
N LEU A 41 -1.66 -7.67 8.74
CA LEU A 41 -1.69 -8.51 7.56
C LEU A 41 -0.49 -9.47 7.58
N ASP A 42 -0.55 -10.53 6.78
CA ASP A 42 0.60 -11.42 6.58
C ASP A 42 1.68 -10.70 5.77
N ASP A 43 2.89 -10.59 6.30
CA ASP A 43 4.04 -10.09 5.55
C ASP A 43 4.50 -11.13 4.51
N ARG A 44 3.84 -11.08 3.36
CA ARG A 44 4.09 -11.97 2.22
C ARG A 44 4.15 -11.11 0.97
N PRO A 45 5.31 -10.54 0.62
CA PRO A 45 5.46 -9.58 -0.49
C PRO A 45 4.85 -10.05 -1.80
N LYS A 46 5.00 -11.33 -2.16
CA LYS A 46 4.37 -11.92 -3.36
C LYS A 46 2.83 -11.89 -3.33
N LYS A 47 2.23 -12.16 -2.17
CA LYS A 47 0.76 -12.14 -1.97
C LYS A 47 0.27 -10.69 -1.97
N ILE A 48 0.99 -9.79 -1.30
CA ILE A 48 0.68 -8.36 -1.28
C ILE A 48 0.71 -7.80 -2.70
N LYS A 49 1.76 -8.10 -3.49
CA LYS A 49 1.85 -7.72 -4.90
C LYS A 49 0.64 -8.18 -5.71
N ALA A 50 0.27 -9.46 -5.60
CA ALA A 50 -0.87 -10.01 -6.32
C ALA A 50 -2.21 -9.32 -5.97
N LEU A 51 -2.33 -8.73 -4.76
CA LEU A 51 -3.53 -8.04 -4.32
C LEU A 51 -3.53 -6.55 -4.65
N VAL A 52 -2.37 -5.90 -4.65
CA VAL A 52 -2.26 -4.43 -4.75
C VAL A 52 -1.68 -3.96 -6.08
N LEU A 53 -0.68 -4.65 -6.61
CA LEU A 53 0.08 -4.28 -7.82
C LEU A 53 0.25 -5.49 -8.77
N PRO A 54 -0.85 -6.18 -9.17
CA PRO A 54 -0.78 -7.48 -9.82
C PRO A 54 -0.08 -7.49 -11.18
N PHE A 55 -0.15 -6.38 -11.92
CA PHE A 55 0.37 -6.27 -13.28
C PHE A 55 1.57 -5.33 -13.40
N ASP A 56 1.97 -4.70 -12.30
CA ASP A 56 3.08 -3.76 -12.30
C ASP A 56 4.43 -4.48 -12.21
N SER A 57 5.37 -4.02 -13.02
CA SER A 57 6.74 -4.52 -13.09
C SER A 57 7.61 -3.93 -11.96
N VAL A 58 7.15 -4.09 -10.72
CA VAL A 58 7.79 -3.54 -9.51
C VAL A 58 8.08 -4.64 -8.50
N ASP A 59 9.06 -4.39 -7.64
CA ASP A 59 9.44 -5.27 -6.53
C ASP A 59 8.78 -4.78 -5.23
N CYS A 60 7.76 -5.49 -4.77
CA CYS A 60 7.09 -5.16 -3.50
C CYS A 60 7.97 -5.38 -2.28
N ASP A 61 8.95 -6.28 -2.32
CA ASP A 61 9.79 -6.55 -1.16
C ASP A 61 10.68 -5.34 -0.86
N VAL A 62 11.28 -4.77 -1.92
CA VAL A 62 12.08 -3.54 -1.84
C VAL A 62 11.25 -2.35 -1.31
N MET A 63 9.97 -2.26 -1.66
CA MET A 63 9.09 -1.17 -1.22
C MET A 63 8.55 -1.35 0.22
N LEU A 64 8.77 -2.50 0.86
CA LEU A 64 8.33 -2.78 2.23
C LEU A 64 9.44 -2.66 3.29
N GLN A 65 10.68 -2.38 2.87
CA GLN A 65 11.86 -2.17 3.74
C GLN A 65 11.99 -0.69 4.15
#